data_AF-A0A2N3C734-F1
#
_entry.id   AF-A0A2N3C734-F1
#
_cell.length_a   1.000
_cell.length_b   1.000
_cell.length_c   1.000
_cell.angle_alpha   90.00
_cell.angle_beta   90.00
_cell.angle_gamma   90.00
#
_symmetry.space_group_name_H-M   'P 1'
#
loop_
_entity.id
_entity.type
_entity.pdbx_description
1 polymer ?
#
loop_
_entity_poly.entity_id
_entity_poly.type
_entity_poly.pdbx_seq_one_letter_code
_entity_poly.pdbx_strand_id
1 'polypeptide(L)'
;MVWRFEREGHAIKYGAKLTVREGQAAVFVHEGQLADVFQPGLYLLETNNMPVLTTLQHWDHGFRSPFKSEIYFIATRRFTDLKWGTKNPIMLRDPEFGPTRLRAFGTYAIRVSDPGRFMTEIVGTDGEFTTDEIAFQIRNIIVQEAGRTLAASGIPVLDMAANTADLGKLIAKAIAPSVAAYGLEVPEFYIENISLPPAVEAVLDKRTSMGIAGDLNAYAQFAAAEAMGAAAAQPGGAMGAGIGAGMGFGMAAQMAQAGPWGAAPAAAPPPPPPVEHVWHIAENGASHGPYSKANLGRMATDGSLTRASLVWTPGQEGWKPAGEVAELAQLFTVLPPPPPPAG
;
A
#
# COMPACT_ATOMS: atom_id res chain seq x y z
N MET A 1 8.30 22.21 17.67
CA MET A 1 9.63 22.38 17.01
C MET A 1 10.10 23.83 17.00
N VAL A 2 9.17 24.79 17.06
CA VAL A 2 9.43 26.23 17.06
C VAL A 2 8.86 26.85 18.33
N TRP A 3 9.50 27.88 18.86
CA TRP A 3 9.01 28.67 19.98
C TRP A 3 9.20 30.15 19.68
N ARG A 4 8.12 30.93 19.69
CA ARG A 4 8.19 32.40 19.57
C ARG A 4 8.53 32.99 20.92
N PHE A 5 9.56 33.83 20.97
CA PHE A 5 9.90 34.58 22.18
C PHE A 5 8.76 35.55 22.51
N GLU A 6 8.01 35.24 23.57
CA GLU A 6 6.93 36.09 24.04
C GLU A 6 7.48 37.41 24.56
N ARG A 7 6.78 38.48 24.19
CA ARG A 7 7.07 39.81 24.68
C ARG A 7 5.75 40.34 25.20
N GLU A 8 5.69 40.57 26.50
CA GLU A 8 4.54 41.13 27.21
C GLU A 8 4.29 42.60 26.79
N GLY A 9 4.07 42.84 25.49
CA GLY A 9 3.89 44.16 24.89
C GLY A 9 5.18 44.95 24.56
N HIS A 10 6.37 44.39 24.79
CA HIS A 10 7.64 45.10 24.59
C HIS A 10 8.29 44.85 23.22
N ALA A 11 8.70 45.93 22.53
CA ALA A 11 9.53 45.84 21.33
C ALA A 11 10.98 45.45 21.70
N ILE A 12 11.66 44.70 20.82
CA ILE A 12 13.12 44.49 20.98
C ILE A 12 13.81 45.83 20.79
N LYS A 13 14.59 46.21 21.79
CA LYS A 13 15.36 47.46 21.80
C LYS A 13 16.68 47.27 21.05
N TYR A 14 17.16 48.36 20.44
CA TYR A 14 18.51 48.42 19.90
C TYR A 14 19.56 48.14 20.98
N GLY A 15 20.59 47.37 20.64
CA GLY A 15 21.64 46.96 21.58
C GLY A 15 21.21 45.86 22.56
N ALA A 16 20.03 45.25 22.35
CA ALA A 16 19.66 44.04 23.09
C ALA A 16 20.63 42.90 22.77
N LYS A 17 20.88 42.05 23.77
CA LYS A 17 21.72 40.86 23.60
C LYS A 17 20.84 39.63 23.35
N LEU A 18 21.09 38.95 22.24
CA LEU A 18 20.46 37.68 21.89
C LEU A 18 21.43 36.55 22.20
N THR A 19 21.04 35.67 23.12
CA THR A 19 21.76 34.43 23.40
C THR A 19 21.05 33.27 22.71
N VAL A 20 21.70 32.67 21.72
CA VAL A 20 21.25 31.43 21.07
C VAL A 20 22.00 30.27 21.71
N ARG A 21 21.27 29.35 22.34
CA ARG A 21 21.88 28.16 22.98
C ARG A 21 22.20 27.08 21.93
N GLU A 22 23.05 26.14 22.29
CA GLU A 22 23.25 24.93 21.48
C GLU A 22 21.95 24.16 21.27
N GLY A 23 21.83 23.48 20.12
CA GLY A 23 20.63 22.71 19.76
C GLY A 23 19.44 23.56 19.30
N GLN A 24 19.63 24.86 19.11
CA GLN A 24 18.65 25.75 18.49
C GLN A 24 19.31 26.80 17.58
N ALA A 25 18.51 27.35 16.68
CA ALA A 25 18.81 28.56 15.92
C ALA A 25 17.75 29.62 16.26
N ALA A 26 18.08 30.90 16.10
CA ALA A 26 17.13 31.98 16.26
C ALA A 26 16.86 32.68 14.92
N VAL A 27 15.60 32.75 14.51
CA VAL A 27 15.16 33.47 13.32
C VAL A 27 14.58 34.81 13.74
N PHE A 28 15.14 35.89 13.20
CA PHE A 28 14.69 37.25 13.42
C PHE A 28 13.77 37.67 12.27
N VAL A 29 12.55 38.06 12.62
CA VAL A 29 11.53 38.52 11.68
C VAL A 29 11.29 40.00 11.95
N HIS A 30 11.36 40.83 10.92
CA HIS A 30 11.13 42.26 11.00
C HIS A 30 10.00 42.62 10.05
N GLU A 31 8.96 43.29 10.55
CA GLU A 31 7.82 43.71 9.72
C GLU A 31 7.16 42.56 8.94
N GLY A 32 7.14 41.36 9.52
CA GLY A 32 6.61 40.15 8.89
C GLY A 32 7.52 39.52 7.83
N GLN A 33 8.73 40.06 7.63
CA GLN A 33 9.73 39.52 6.72
C GLN A 33 10.87 38.86 7.48
N LEU A 34 11.37 37.74 6.97
CA LEU A 34 12.58 37.12 7.51
C LEU A 34 13.77 38.06 7.29
N ALA A 35 14.41 38.47 8.37
CA ALA A 35 15.52 39.41 8.34
C ALA A 35 16.87 38.72 8.58
N ASP A 36 16.96 37.77 9.52
CA ASP A 36 18.22 37.05 9.77
C ASP A 36 18.04 35.71 10.48
N VAL A 37 19.07 34.85 10.44
CA VAL A 37 19.15 33.56 11.14
C VAL A 37 20.46 33.45 11.94
N PHE A 38 20.34 33.40 13.26
CA PHE A 38 21.46 33.31 14.18
C PHE A 38 21.71 31.86 14.64
N GLN A 39 22.96 31.42 14.52
CA GLN A 39 23.46 30.14 15.04
C GLN A 39 23.81 30.24 16.54
N PRO A 40 24.09 29.13 17.26
CA PRO A 40 24.48 29.19 18.67
C PRO A 40 25.59 30.22 18.96
N GLY A 41 25.37 31.09 19.94
CA GLY A 41 26.26 32.21 20.24
C GLY A 41 25.58 33.38 20.93
N LEU A 42 26.38 34.40 21.28
CA LEU A 42 25.90 35.66 21.84
C LEU A 42 26.03 36.76 20.78
N TYR A 43 24.91 37.41 20.46
CA TYR A 43 24.84 38.46 19.45
C TYR A 43 24.35 39.75 20.08
N LEU A 44 24.93 40.86 19.64
CA LEU A 44 24.40 42.19 19.91
C LEU A 44 23.52 42.59 18.74
N LEU A 45 22.24 42.87 19.00
CA LEU A 45 21.29 43.24 17.97
C LEU A 45 21.48 44.72 17.61
N GLU A 46 22.35 44.97 16.63
CA GLU A 46 22.65 46.27 16.05
C GLU A 46 22.46 46.24 14.53
N THR A 47 22.04 47.38 13.96
CA THR A 47 21.73 47.58 12.54
C THR A 47 22.83 47.15 11.57
N ASN A 48 24.10 47.22 11.98
CA ASN A 48 25.25 46.97 11.11
C ASN A 48 25.67 45.49 10.99
N ASN A 49 25.10 44.58 11.78
CA ASN A 49 25.58 43.19 11.88
C ASN A 49 24.62 42.13 11.31
N MET A 50 23.57 42.53 10.57
CA MET A 50 22.63 41.59 9.94
C MET A 50 22.91 41.46 8.44
N PRO A 51 23.43 40.32 7.93
CA PRO A 51 23.98 40.19 6.57
C PRO A 51 22.97 40.28 5.41
N VAL A 52 21.66 40.43 5.66
CA VAL A 52 20.61 40.52 4.60
C VAL A 52 19.92 41.89 4.55
N LEU A 53 20.19 42.79 5.50
CA LEU A 53 19.46 44.07 5.64
C LEU A 53 19.91 45.22 4.73
N THR A 54 20.82 45.02 3.77
CA THR A 54 21.21 46.11 2.84
C THR A 54 20.10 46.56 1.89
N THR A 55 18.97 45.85 1.82
CA THR A 55 17.87 46.13 0.88
C THR A 55 16.64 46.79 1.50
N LEU A 56 16.56 46.90 2.84
CA LEU A 56 15.47 47.61 3.53
C LEU A 56 15.87 49.08 3.75
N GLN A 57 15.70 49.86 2.67
CA GLN A 57 16.23 51.21 2.45
C GLN A 57 15.69 52.35 3.34
N HIS A 58 15.01 52.09 4.45
CA HIS A 58 14.31 53.15 5.22
C HIS A 58 14.43 53.05 6.75
N TRP A 59 15.60 52.63 7.24
CA TRP A 59 15.89 52.59 8.68
C TRP A 59 16.45 53.92 9.24
N ASP A 60 16.25 55.01 8.51
CA ASP A 60 16.66 56.38 8.78
C ASP A 60 15.60 57.18 9.56
N HIS A 61 14.40 56.62 9.79
CA HIS A 61 13.41 57.20 10.69
C HIS A 61 13.71 56.83 12.15
N GLY A 62 14.46 57.70 12.83
CA GLY A 62 14.83 57.58 14.24
C GLY A 62 13.71 57.05 15.15
N PHE A 63 13.87 55.79 15.58
CA PHE A 63 13.31 55.17 16.79
C PHE A 63 11.85 55.48 17.17
N ARG A 64 11.00 55.68 16.16
CA ARG A 64 9.55 55.58 16.24
C ARG A 64 9.05 54.70 15.10
N SER A 65 9.69 53.54 14.90
CA SER A 65 9.08 52.51 14.06
C SER A 65 7.90 51.92 14.85
N PRO A 66 6.65 52.06 14.38
CA PRO A 66 5.48 51.46 15.01
C PRO A 66 5.45 49.92 14.87
N PHE A 67 6.50 49.32 14.28
CA PHE A 67 6.47 47.93 13.85
C PHE A 67 7.19 47.00 14.83
N LYS A 68 6.54 45.86 15.09
CA LYS A 68 7.00 44.83 16.02
C LYS A 68 7.93 43.87 15.28
N SER A 69 9.18 43.77 15.70
CA SER A 69 10.04 42.64 15.27
C SER A 69 9.64 41.38 16.04
N GLU A 70 10.06 40.18 15.65
CA GLU A 70 9.78 38.89 16.30
C GLU A 70 11.05 38.03 16.32
N ILE A 71 11.23 37.20 17.36
CA ILE A 71 12.31 36.22 17.43
C ILE A 71 11.67 34.86 17.63
N TYR A 72 12.04 33.93 16.77
CA TYR A 72 11.62 32.54 16.85
C TYR A 72 12.84 31.67 17.12
N PHE A 73 12.78 30.86 18.16
CA PHE A 73 13.77 29.82 18.42
C PHE A 73 13.31 28.52 17.78
N ILE A 74 14.19 27.93 16.98
CA ILE A 74 13.92 26.70 16.25
C ILE A 74 14.88 25.63 16.76
N ALA A 75 14.35 24.52 17.21
CA ALA A 75 15.16 23.39 17.65
C ALA A 75 15.83 22.70 16.46
N THR A 76 17.17 22.60 16.49
CA THR A 76 17.99 21.96 15.44
C THR A 76 18.40 20.53 15.79
N ARG A 77 18.02 20.05 16.98
CA ARG A 77 18.16 18.65 17.39
C ARG A 77 17.33 17.72 16.51
N ARG A 78 17.66 16.42 16.54
CA ARG A 78 16.85 15.38 15.89
C ARG A 78 15.52 15.17 16.65
N PHE A 79 14.49 14.91 15.89
CA PHE A 79 13.19 14.42 16.33
C PHE A 79 13.07 12.99 15.82
N THR A 80 13.11 12.04 16.74
CA THR A 80 13.13 10.59 16.47
C THR A 80 11.74 9.99 16.59
N ASP A 81 11.64 8.68 16.33
CA ASP A 81 10.44 7.87 16.55
C ASP A 81 9.21 8.33 15.76
N LEU A 82 9.43 9.07 14.68
CA LEU A 82 8.37 9.46 13.76
C LEU A 82 8.03 8.27 12.88
N LYS A 83 6.73 7.98 12.76
CA LYS A 83 6.24 6.82 12.03
C LYS A 83 5.82 7.19 10.62
N TRP A 84 6.15 6.33 9.67
CA TRP A 84 5.66 6.40 8.30
C TRP A 84 5.07 5.06 7.89
N GLY A 85 4.13 5.09 6.95
CA GLY A 85 3.51 3.88 6.44
C GLY A 85 2.55 4.17 5.31
N THR A 86 2.50 3.25 4.35
CA THR A 86 1.61 3.34 3.20
C THR A 86 0.16 3.13 3.64
N LYS A 87 -0.70 4.15 3.52
CA LYS A 87 -2.14 4.00 3.81
C LYS A 87 -2.81 3.05 2.82
N ASN A 88 -2.52 3.24 1.54
CA ASN A 88 -2.99 2.39 0.45
C ASN A 88 -1.84 1.52 -0.04
N PRO A 89 -2.10 0.27 -0.47
CA PRO A 89 -1.06 -0.56 -1.07
C PRO A 89 -0.43 0.11 -2.29
N ILE A 90 0.87 -0.01 -2.41
CA ILE A 90 1.63 0.36 -3.60
C ILE A 90 1.45 -0.77 -4.61
N MET A 91 0.88 -0.46 -5.77
CA MET A 91 0.80 -1.39 -6.89
C MET A 91 2.11 -1.34 -7.67
N LEU A 92 2.75 -2.50 -7.85
CA LEU A 92 3.97 -2.63 -8.65
C LEU A 92 3.97 -3.94 -9.43
N ARG A 93 4.83 -4.02 -10.46
CA ARG A 93 5.04 -5.26 -11.21
C ARG A 93 6.30 -5.93 -10.68
N ASP A 94 6.10 -6.97 -9.92
CA ASP A 94 7.19 -7.78 -9.37
C ASP A 94 7.72 -8.73 -10.47
N PRO A 95 9.04 -8.90 -10.63
CA PRO A 95 9.61 -9.81 -11.61
C PRO A 95 9.25 -11.29 -11.40
N GLU A 96 9.00 -11.72 -10.16
CA GLU A 96 8.71 -13.11 -9.80
C GLU A 96 7.21 -13.38 -9.69
N PHE A 97 6.46 -12.44 -9.11
CA PHE A 97 5.03 -12.60 -8.82
C PHE A 97 4.08 -11.84 -9.77
N GLY A 98 4.61 -10.99 -10.65
CA GLY A 98 3.80 -10.14 -11.52
C GLY A 98 3.11 -9.00 -10.75
N PRO A 99 1.90 -8.54 -11.15
CA PRO A 99 1.22 -7.43 -10.50
C PRO A 99 0.95 -7.70 -9.01
N THR A 100 1.66 -6.97 -8.15
CA THR A 100 1.68 -7.19 -6.70
C THR A 100 1.34 -5.89 -5.96
N ARG A 101 0.73 -6.03 -4.78
CA ARG A 101 0.33 -4.92 -3.92
C ARG A 101 1.13 -4.96 -2.62
N LEU A 102 2.06 -4.03 -2.43
CA LEU A 102 2.88 -3.98 -1.23
C LEU A 102 2.38 -2.93 -0.25
N ARG A 103 2.53 -3.24 1.04
CA ARG A 103 2.49 -2.22 2.09
C ARG A 103 3.83 -2.18 2.78
N ALA A 104 4.29 -0.99 3.11
CA ALA A 104 5.53 -0.79 3.84
C ALA A 104 5.31 0.23 4.96
N PHE A 105 6.01 0.03 6.06
CA PHE A 105 6.02 0.96 7.18
C PHE A 105 7.37 0.94 7.88
N GLY A 106 7.59 1.97 8.70
CA GLY A 106 8.72 2.03 9.60
C GLY A 106 8.81 3.37 10.30
N THR A 107 10.03 3.74 10.66
CA THR A 107 10.35 4.92 11.44
C THR A 107 11.36 5.80 10.73
N TYR A 108 11.36 7.08 11.06
CA TYR A 108 12.31 8.06 10.55
C TYR A 108 12.62 9.11 11.61
N ALA A 109 13.73 9.82 11.42
CA ALA A 109 14.07 11.00 12.18
C ALA A 109 14.10 12.23 11.27
N ILE A 110 13.73 13.38 11.80
CA ILE A 110 13.91 14.67 11.10
C ILE A 110 14.73 15.64 11.95
N ARG A 111 15.38 16.59 11.29
CA ARG A 111 15.90 17.79 11.94
C ARG A 111 15.74 18.99 11.01
N VAL A 112 15.71 20.18 11.60
CA VAL A 112 15.77 21.42 10.84
C VAL A 112 17.20 21.65 10.40
N SER A 113 17.39 21.77 9.09
CA SER A 113 18.67 21.99 8.42
C SER A 113 18.85 23.44 7.98
N ASP A 114 17.75 24.08 7.57
CA ASP A 114 17.67 25.49 7.20
C ASP A 114 16.53 26.15 7.99
N PRO A 115 16.85 26.82 9.13
CA PRO A 115 15.84 27.44 9.98
C PRO A 115 15.07 28.57 9.31
N GLY A 116 15.69 29.27 8.35
CA GLY A 116 15.04 30.37 7.66
C GLY A 116 13.99 29.88 6.68
N ARG A 117 14.35 28.90 5.85
CA ARG A 117 13.40 28.23 4.96
C ARG A 117 12.28 27.52 5.72
N PHE A 118 12.62 26.86 6.83
CA PHE A 118 11.62 26.23 7.68
C PHE A 118 10.62 27.24 8.24
N MET A 119 11.07 28.44 8.64
CA MET A 119 10.18 29.52 9.07
C MET A 119 9.24 29.97 7.95
N THR A 120 9.76 30.22 6.74
CA THR A 120 8.95 30.77 5.64
C THR A 120 7.98 29.75 5.05
N GLU A 121 8.37 28.48 4.95
CA GLU A 121 7.58 27.45 4.26
C GLU A 121 6.61 26.69 5.18
N ILE A 122 6.93 26.56 6.47
CA ILE A 122 6.15 25.73 7.40
C ILE A 122 5.42 26.55 8.45
N VAL A 123 6.06 27.55 9.06
CA VAL A 123 5.49 28.27 10.21
C VAL A 123 4.59 29.42 9.77
N GLY A 124 4.85 30.04 8.61
CA GLY A 124 4.05 31.17 8.13
C GLY A 124 3.86 32.26 9.20
N THR A 125 2.67 32.86 9.25
CA THR A 125 2.29 33.87 10.28
C THR A 125 1.42 33.32 11.41
N ASP A 126 0.97 32.07 11.32
CA ASP A 126 0.19 31.46 12.40
C ASP A 126 1.12 31.05 13.54
N GLY A 127 0.90 31.66 14.71
CA GLY A 127 1.79 31.53 15.87
C GLY A 127 1.86 30.14 16.51
N GLU A 128 1.06 29.18 16.03
CA GLU A 128 0.96 27.82 16.57
C GLU A 128 0.93 26.76 15.47
N PHE A 129 2.00 26.63 14.69
CA PHE A 129 2.19 25.39 13.92
C PHE A 129 2.60 24.25 14.84
N THR A 130 1.71 23.25 14.96
CA THR A 130 1.97 22.10 15.83
C THR A 130 2.91 21.12 15.15
N THR A 131 3.68 20.38 15.95
CA THR A 131 4.61 19.35 15.43
C THR A 131 3.88 18.27 14.63
N ASP A 132 2.59 18.04 14.92
CA ASP A 132 1.75 17.02 14.30
C ASP A 132 1.41 17.33 12.83
N GLU A 133 1.18 18.60 12.49
CA GLU A 133 0.89 19.04 11.12
C GLU A 133 2.12 18.84 10.22
N ILE A 134 3.30 19.18 10.74
CA ILE A 134 4.59 18.99 10.05
C ILE A 134 4.83 17.49 9.83
N ALA A 135 4.67 16.68 10.88
CA ALA A 135 4.83 15.24 10.78
C ALA A 135 3.86 14.62 9.77
N PHE A 136 2.62 15.13 9.69
CA PHE A 136 1.64 14.69 8.70
C PHE A 136 2.07 15.00 7.27
N GLN A 137 2.53 16.22 7.00
CA GLN A 137 2.99 16.65 5.68
C GLN A 137 4.20 15.85 5.22
N ILE A 138 5.21 15.71 6.09
CA ILE A 138 6.42 14.93 5.78
C ILE A 138 6.09 13.45 5.54
N ARG A 139 5.18 12.87 6.33
CA ARG A 139 4.72 11.50 6.11
C ARG A 139 4.09 11.32 4.71
N ASN A 140 3.33 12.29 4.22
CA ASN A 140 2.72 12.19 2.89
C ASN A 140 3.79 12.22 1.78
N ILE A 141 4.80 13.09 1.90
CA ILE A 141 5.96 13.14 0.99
C ILE A 141 6.68 11.78 0.99
N ILE A 142 6.97 11.25 2.17
CA ILE A 142 7.63 9.94 2.32
C ILE A 142 6.83 8.85 1.60
N VAL A 143 5.52 8.74 1.85
CA VAL A 143 4.69 7.69 1.25
C VAL A 143 4.64 7.81 -0.27
N GLN A 144 4.56 9.02 -0.81
CA GLN A 144 4.55 9.26 -2.24
C GLN A 144 5.88 8.86 -2.91
N GLU A 145 7.00 9.35 -2.38
CA GLU A 145 8.32 9.07 -2.96
C GLU A 145 8.73 7.61 -2.73
N ALA A 146 8.44 7.03 -1.56
CA ALA A 146 8.65 5.60 -1.31
C ALA A 146 7.85 4.75 -2.31
N GLY A 147 6.57 5.08 -2.54
CA GLY A 147 5.73 4.37 -3.50
C GLY A 147 6.28 4.43 -4.92
N ARG A 148 6.64 5.63 -5.39
CA ARG A 148 7.25 5.84 -6.71
C ARG A 148 8.56 5.07 -6.84
N THR A 149 9.40 5.15 -5.82
CA THR A 149 10.73 4.54 -5.77
C THR A 149 10.64 3.02 -5.80
N LEU A 150 9.78 2.43 -4.97
CA LEU A 150 9.56 0.99 -4.91
C LEU A 150 9.03 0.45 -6.24
N ALA A 151 8.01 1.11 -6.81
CA ALA A 151 7.42 0.70 -8.09
C ALA A 151 8.40 0.82 -9.27
N ALA A 152 9.34 1.77 -9.23
CA ALA A 152 10.34 1.97 -10.28
C ALA A 152 11.62 1.13 -10.10
N SER A 153 11.86 0.58 -8.90
CA SER A 153 13.13 -0.08 -8.57
C SER A 153 13.39 -1.37 -9.35
N GLY A 154 12.33 -2.09 -9.74
CA GLY A 154 12.44 -3.41 -10.36
C GLY A 154 13.04 -4.49 -9.44
N ILE A 155 13.19 -4.21 -8.14
CA ILE A 155 13.72 -5.16 -7.16
C ILE A 155 12.62 -6.17 -6.82
N PRO A 156 12.89 -7.49 -6.83
CA PRO A 156 11.92 -8.48 -6.36
C PRO A 156 11.55 -8.25 -4.89
N VAL A 157 10.29 -8.47 -4.53
CA VAL A 157 9.79 -8.20 -3.18
C VAL A 157 10.52 -8.99 -2.09
N LEU A 158 10.94 -10.22 -2.36
CA LEU A 158 11.72 -11.02 -1.42
C LEU A 158 13.09 -10.38 -1.16
N ASP A 159 13.73 -9.86 -2.21
CA ASP A 159 15.00 -9.14 -2.09
C ASP A 159 14.83 -7.80 -1.39
N MET A 160 13.70 -7.11 -1.59
CA MET A 160 13.35 -5.90 -0.83
C MET A 160 13.25 -6.19 0.66
N ALA A 161 12.57 -7.29 1.03
CA ALA A 161 12.41 -7.71 2.42
C ALA A 161 13.75 -8.14 3.05
N ALA A 162 14.63 -8.76 2.27
CA ALA A 162 15.98 -9.14 2.73
C ALA A 162 16.92 -7.94 2.87
N ASN A 163 16.75 -6.87 2.08
CA ASN A 163 17.68 -5.75 1.97
C ASN A 163 17.05 -4.39 2.34
N THR A 164 16.30 -4.34 3.44
CA THR A 164 15.60 -3.12 3.91
C THR A 164 16.53 -1.95 4.16
N ALA A 165 17.79 -2.18 4.55
CA ALA A 165 18.77 -1.13 4.81
C ALA A 165 19.14 -0.34 3.54
N ASP A 166 19.45 -1.03 2.44
CA ASP A 166 19.80 -0.39 1.17
C ASP A 166 18.58 0.21 0.48
N LEU A 167 17.43 -0.46 0.62
CA LEU A 167 16.15 0.10 0.17
C LEU A 167 15.80 1.39 0.92
N GLY A 168 16.06 1.42 2.24
CA GLY A 168 15.91 2.61 3.07
C GLY A 168 16.77 3.77 2.58
N LYS A 169 18.05 3.52 2.26
CA LYS A 169 18.95 4.55 1.67
C LYS A 169 18.43 5.06 0.33
N LEU A 170 17.91 4.16 -0.50
CA LEU A 170 17.39 4.48 -1.84
C LEU A 170 16.16 5.41 -1.73
N ILE A 171 15.22 5.08 -0.84
CA ILE A 171 14.06 5.92 -0.55
C ILE A 171 14.48 7.24 0.12
N ALA A 172 15.41 7.20 1.07
CA ALA A 172 15.94 8.40 1.75
C ALA A 172 16.55 9.41 0.75
N LYS A 173 17.25 8.89 -0.27
CA LYS A 173 17.79 9.72 -1.36
C LYS A 173 16.69 10.35 -2.22
N ALA A 174 15.59 9.63 -2.45
CA ALA A 174 14.45 10.14 -3.23
C ALA A 174 13.65 11.21 -2.48
N ILE A 175 13.46 11.08 -1.16
CA ILE A 175 12.74 12.06 -0.34
C ILE A 175 13.54 13.35 -0.08
N ALA A 176 14.87 13.27 -0.09
CA ALA A 176 15.74 14.35 0.36
C ALA A 176 15.47 15.72 -0.32
N PRO A 177 15.29 15.81 -1.66
CA PRO A 177 15.02 17.10 -2.31
C PRO A 177 13.70 17.73 -1.85
N SER A 178 12.64 16.91 -1.74
CA SER A 178 11.31 17.37 -1.33
C SER A 178 11.29 17.84 0.11
N VAL A 179 11.99 17.15 1.01
CA VAL A 179 12.08 17.54 2.43
C VAL A 179 12.99 18.77 2.61
N ALA A 180 14.07 18.88 1.84
CA ALA A 180 14.96 20.05 1.84
C ALA A 180 14.28 21.34 1.35
N ALA A 181 13.23 21.22 0.53
CA ALA A 181 12.40 22.36 0.14
C ALA A 181 11.68 23.01 1.33
N TYR A 182 11.50 22.28 2.45
CA TYR A 182 10.91 22.80 3.69
C TYR A 182 11.95 23.16 4.75
N GLY A 183 13.25 23.19 4.40
CA GLY A 183 14.33 23.44 5.37
C GLY A 183 14.56 22.31 6.37
N LEU A 184 14.10 21.11 6.04
CA LEU A 184 14.24 19.91 6.84
C LEU A 184 15.21 18.93 6.18
N GLU A 185 15.71 17.98 6.95
CA GLU A 185 16.38 16.79 6.43
C GLU A 185 15.93 15.54 7.19
N VAL A 186 16.17 14.38 6.60
CA VAL A 186 15.87 13.07 7.17
C VAL A 186 17.19 12.32 7.40
N PRO A 187 17.82 12.46 8.59
CA PRO A 187 19.12 11.83 8.84
C PRO A 187 19.04 10.31 8.90
N GLU A 188 17.87 9.79 9.31
CA GLU A 188 17.65 8.37 9.55
C GLU A 188 16.29 7.98 8.98
N PHE A 189 16.26 6.88 8.23
CA PHE A 189 15.07 6.36 7.60
C PHE A 189 15.13 4.82 7.63
N TYR A 190 14.16 4.22 8.31
CA TYR A 190 14.10 2.78 8.53
C TYR A 190 12.82 2.21 7.93
N ILE A 191 12.97 1.07 7.26
CA ILE A 191 11.86 0.22 6.83
C ILE A 191 11.82 -0.93 7.83
N GLU A 192 10.75 -1.02 8.60
CA GLU A 192 10.58 -2.07 9.62
C GLU A 192 9.97 -3.33 9.02
N ASN A 193 9.03 -3.16 8.09
CA ASN A 193 8.40 -4.29 7.42
C ASN A 193 7.89 -3.93 6.03
N ILE A 194 7.93 -4.92 5.15
CA ILE A 194 7.27 -4.94 3.85
C ILE A 194 6.33 -6.14 3.89
N SER A 195 5.03 -5.87 3.80
CA SER A 195 3.99 -6.89 3.85
C SER A 195 3.44 -7.16 2.46
N LEU A 196 3.20 -8.44 2.23
CA LEU A 196 2.63 -8.98 1.01
C LEU A 196 1.09 -9.06 1.14
N PRO A 197 0.37 -9.13 0.02
CA PRO A 197 -1.05 -9.44 0.08
C PRO A 197 -1.22 -10.93 0.42
N PRO A 198 -2.26 -11.32 1.19
CA PRO A 198 -2.47 -12.70 1.65
C PRO A 198 -2.45 -13.76 0.54
N ALA A 199 -2.87 -13.40 -0.68
CA ALA A 199 -2.83 -14.29 -1.83
C ALA A 199 -1.40 -14.67 -2.25
N VAL A 200 -0.46 -13.72 -2.18
CA VAL A 200 0.96 -13.98 -2.51
C VAL A 200 1.63 -14.72 -1.37
N GLU A 201 1.29 -14.39 -0.11
CA GLU A 201 1.73 -15.15 1.07
C GLU A 201 1.31 -16.62 0.97
N ALA A 202 0.04 -16.91 0.63
CA ALA A 202 -0.44 -18.27 0.46
C ALA A 202 0.29 -19.05 -0.66
N VAL A 203 0.67 -18.38 -1.76
CA VAL A 203 1.45 -19.00 -2.84
C VAL A 203 2.88 -19.28 -2.39
N LEU A 204 3.49 -18.35 -1.65
CA LEU A 204 4.81 -18.52 -1.04
C LEU A 204 4.82 -19.68 -0.04
N ASP A 205 3.83 -19.77 0.85
CA ASP A 205 3.69 -20.86 1.81
C ASP A 205 3.51 -22.21 1.12
N LYS A 206 2.70 -22.25 0.06
CA LYS A 206 2.52 -23.45 -0.77
C LYS A 206 3.81 -23.86 -1.49
N ARG A 207 4.55 -22.90 -2.06
CA ARG A 207 5.82 -23.18 -2.74
C ARG A 207 6.91 -23.61 -1.76
N THR A 208 6.94 -22.99 -0.59
CA THR A 208 7.90 -23.32 0.48
C THR A 208 7.61 -24.69 1.06
N SER A 209 6.33 -25.06 1.28
CA SER A 209 5.96 -26.41 1.71
C SER A 209 6.29 -27.47 0.66
N MET A 210 6.12 -27.18 -0.64
CA MET A 210 6.61 -28.05 -1.72
C MET A 210 8.15 -28.22 -1.72
N GLY A 211 8.89 -27.13 -1.47
CA GLY A 211 10.36 -27.14 -1.44
C GLY A 211 10.95 -27.83 -0.20
N ILE A 212 10.35 -27.64 0.98
CA ILE A 212 10.73 -28.31 2.23
C ILE A 212 10.40 -29.80 2.17
N ALA A 213 9.30 -30.17 1.52
CA ALA A 213 8.94 -31.58 1.35
C ALA A 213 10.03 -32.36 0.60
N GLY A 214 10.83 -31.70 -0.28
CA GLY A 214 12.00 -32.24 -0.99
C GLY A 214 11.68 -33.35 -2.01
N ASP A 215 10.60 -34.08 -1.76
CA ASP A 215 10.05 -35.18 -2.53
C ASP A 215 8.64 -34.76 -2.98
N LEU A 216 8.52 -34.53 -4.29
CA LEU A 216 7.25 -34.21 -4.95
C LEU A 216 6.18 -35.27 -4.67
N ASN A 217 6.57 -36.51 -4.39
CA ASN A 217 5.67 -37.60 -4.05
C ASN A 217 5.11 -37.45 -2.62
N ALA A 218 5.94 -37.02 -1.67
CA ALA A 218 5.51 -36.70 -0.31
C ALA A 218 4.57 -35.48 -0.29
N TYR A 219 4.80 -34.48 -1.14
CA TYR A 219 3.88 -33.35 -1.30
C TYR A 219 2.54 -33.77 -1.91
N ALA A 220 2.54 -34.60 -2.96
CA ALA A 220 1.31 -35.13 -3.53
C ALA A 220 0.49 -35.93 -2.49
N GLN A 221 1.17 -36.72 -1.66
CA GLN A 221 0.56 -37.43 -0.53
C GLN A 221 0.03 -36.48 0.55
N PHE A 222 0.79 -35.43 0.91
CA PHE A 222 0.37 -34.43 1.90
C PHE A 222 -0.85 -33.62 1.40
N ALA A 223 -0.81 -33.12 0.16
CA ALA A 223 -1.91 -32.40 -0.46
C ALA A 223 -3.16 -33.29 -0.60
N ALA A 224 -2.99 -34.57 -0.93
CA ALA A 224 -4.08 -35.54 -0.93
C ALA A 224 -4.65 -35.76 0.48
N ALA A 225 -3.80 -35.85 1.51
CA ALA A 225 -4.22 -35.99 2.90
C ALA A 225 -4.96 -34.74 3.42
N GLU A 226 -4.48 -33.55 3.07
CA GLU A 226 -5.11 -32.27 3.42
C GLU A 226 -6.46 -32.10 2.71
N ALA A 227 -6.54 -32.46 1.42
CA ALA A 227 -7.80 -32.50 0.67
C ALA A 227 -8.79 -33.52 1.25
N MET A 228 -8.32 -34.69 1.70
CA MET A 228 -9.15 -35.66 2.42
C MET A 228 -9.62 -35.13 3.77
N GLY A 229 -8.77 -34.41 4.52
CA GLY A 229 -9.13 -33.77 5.78
C GLY A 229 -10.17 -32.65 5.60
N ALA A 230 -10.00 -31.81 4.58
CA ALA A 230 -10.95 -30.75 4.24
C ALA A 230 -12.29 -31.32 3.74
N ALA A 231 -12.26 -32.38 2.93
CA ALA A 231 -13.47 -33.09 2.47
C ALA A 231 -14.18 -33.82 3.62
N ALA A 232 -13.44 -34.36 4.60
CA ALA A 232 -14.00 -34.98 5.80
C ALA A 232 -14.60 -33.95 6.78
N ALA A 233 -14.09 -32.72 6.78
CA ALA A 233 -14.62 -31.62 7.59
C ALA A 233 -15.92 -31.01 7.04
N GLN A 234 -16.33 -31.35 5.81
CA GLN A 234 -17.57 -30.88 5.20
C GLN A 234 -18.76 -31.80 5.55
N PRO A 235 -19.89 -31.25 6.05
CA PRO A 235 -21.07 -32.05 6.39
C PRO A 235 -21.63 -32.73 5.12
N GLY A 236 -21.51 -34.06 5.03
CA GLY A 236 -21.87 -34.85 3.84
C GLY A 236 -20.70 -35.52 3.09
N GLY A 237 -19.45 -35.31 3.54
CA GLY A 237 -18.22 -35.76 2.86
C GLY A 237 -18.05 -37.27 2.66
N ALA A 238 -18.80 -38.12 3.38
CA ALA A 238 -18.70 -39.58 3.24
C ALA A 238 -19.07 -40.09 1.84
N MET A 239 -19.96 -39.40 1.12
CA MET A 239 -20.33 -39.76 -0.26
C MET A 239 -19.26 -39.34 -1.29
N GLY A 240 -18.58 -38.21 -1.04
CA GLY A 240 -17.50 -37.70 -1.91
C GLY A 240 -16.18 -38.47 -1.75
N ALA A 241 -15.88 -38.94 -0.53
CA ALA A 241 -14.71 -39.76 -0.25
C ALA A 241 -14.74 -41.12 -0.98
N GLY A 242 -15.92 -41.75 -1.12
CA GLY A 242 -16.07 -43.02 -1.84
C GLY A 242 -15.83 -42.92 -3.35
N ILE A 243 -16.22 -41.80 -3.96
CA ILE A 243 -16.05 -41.54 -5.39
C ILE A 243 -14.60 -41.11 -5.69
N GLY A 244 -13.99 -40.28 -4.83
CA GLY A 244 -12.59 -39.88 -4.94
C GLY A 244 -11.60 -41.03 -4.73
N ALA A 245 -11.86 -41.92 -3.76
CA ALA A 245 -11.05 -43.11 -3.53
C ALA A 245 -11.18 -44.14 -4.68
N GLY A 246 -12.38 -44.29 -5.26
CA GLY A 246 -12.61 -45.18 -6.40
C GLY A 246 -11.89 -44.72 -7.69
N MET A 247 -11.83 -43.41 -7.95
CA MET A 247 -11.04 -42.85 -9.05
C MET A 247 -9.52 -42.88 -8.78
N GLY A 248 -9.09 -42.63 -7.53
CA GLY A 248 -7.68 -42.69 -7.14
C GLY A 248 -7.07 -44.09 -7.28
N PHE A 249 -7.82 -45.13 -6.92
CA PHE A 249 -7.38 -46.52 -7.14
C PHE A 249 -7.35 -46.91 -8.63
N GLY A 250 -8.27 -46.40 -9.45
CA GLY A 250 -8.26 -46.62 -10.90
C GLY A 250 -7.05 -46.00 -11.61
N MET A 251 -6.65 -44.79 -11.18
CA MET A 251 -5.46 -44.12 -11.69
C MET A 251 -4.15 -44.75 -11.18
N ALA A 252 -4.11 -45.17 -9.91
CA ALA A 252 -2.95 -45.84 -9.34
C ALA A 252 -2.68 -47.21 -10.00
N ALA A 253 -3.73 -47.95 -10.36
CA ALA A 253 -3.62 -49.19 -11.13
C ALA A 253 -3.09 -48.95 -12.56
N GLN A 254 -3.41 -47.80 -13.16
CA GLN A 254 -2.92 -47.43 -14.48
C GLN A 254 -1.46 -46.94 -14.46
N MET A 255 -1.01 -46.37 -13.34
CA MET A 255 0.38 -45.93 -13.13
C MET A 255 1.34 -47.08 -12.74
N ALA A 256 0.83 -48.15 -12.13
CA ALA A 256 1.60 -49.35 -11.80
C ALA A 256 1.98 -50.22 -13.03
N GLN A 257 1.40 -49.96 -14.20
CA GLN A 257 1.69 -50.68 -15.46
C GLN A 257 2.82 -50.02 -16.29
N ALA A 258 3.50 -48.98 -15.79
CA ALA A 258 4.63 -48.34 -16.46
C ALA A 258 5.96 -49.02 -16.06
N GLY A 259 6.27 -50.12 -16.76
CA GLY A 259 7.55 -50.84 -16.63
C GLY A 259 8.76 -50.11 -17.26
N PRO A 260 9.99 -50.67 -17.14
CA PRO A 260 11.26 -49.95 -17.28
C PRO A 260 11.69 -49.57 -18.70
N TRP A 261 10.81 -49.69 -19.70
CA TRP A 261 11.16 -49.52 -21.11
C TRP A 261 10.53 -48.24 -21.65
N GLY A 262 11.31 -47.16 -21.70
CA GLY A 262 11.24 -46.05 -22.67
C GLY A 262 9.95 -45.22 -22.72
N ALA A 263 10.09 -43.91 -22.51
CA ALA A 263 9.03 -42.93 -22.66
C ALA A 263 8.37 -42.96 -24.07
N ALA A 264 7.04 -43.11 -24.10
CA ALA A 264 6.23 -42.83 -25.28
C ALA A 264 6.12 -41.31 -25.52
N PRO A 265 5.90 -40.85 -26.76
CA PRO A 265 5.94 -39.43 -27.12
C PRO A 265 4.86 -38.65 -26.35
N ALA A 266 5.25 -37.48 -25.82
CA ALA A 266 4.37 -36.59 -25.08
C ALA A 266 3.17 -36.16 -25.95
N ALA A 267 1.97 -36.46 -25.47
CA ALA A 267 0.75 -35.86 -25.98
C ALA A 267 0.76 -34.36 -25.65
N ALA A 268 0.27 -33.55 -26.60
CA ALA A 268 0.16 -32.10 -26.48
C ALA A 268 -0.55 -31.68 -25.18
N PRO A 269 -0.18 -30.53 -24.57
CA PRO A 269 -0.74 -30.08 -23.30
C PRO A 269 -2.27 -29.94 -23.41
N PRO A 270 -3.02 -30.34 -22.36
CA PRO A 270 -4.47 -30.22 -22.37
C PRO A 270 -4.88 -28.73 -22.46
N PRO A 271 -6.01 -28.44 -23.13
CA PRO A 271 -6.49 -27.07 -23.27
C PRO A 271 -6.73 -26.44 -21.88
N PRO A 272 -6.55 -25.10 -21.75
CA PRO A 272 -6.76 -24.39 -20.49
C PRO A 272 -8.19 -24.65 -19.95
N PRO A 273 -8.37 -24.66 -18.62
CA PRO A 273 -9.69 -24.86 -18.03
C PRO A 273 -10.65 -23.77 -18.54
N PRO A 274 -11.92 -24.11 -18.81
CA PRO A 274 -12.89 -23.14 -19.29
C PRO A 274 -13.06 -22.01 -18.27
N VAL A 275 -13.03 -20.77 -18.75
CA VAL A 275 -13.29 -19.58 -17.93
C VAL A 275 -14.72 -19.68 -17.41
N GLU A 276 -14.89 -19.79 -16.09
CA GLU A 276 -16.22 -19.85 -15.48
C GLU A 276 -16.86 -18.45 -15.56
N HIS A 277 -17.94 -18.31 -16.33
CA HIS A 277 -18.65 -17.04 -16.45
C HIS A 277 -19.37 -16.70 -15.14
N VAL A 278 -19.19 -15.47 -14.67
CA VAL A 278 -19.97 -14.87 -13.59
C VAL A 278 -21.18 -14.14 -14.15
N TRP A 279 -22.34 -14.35 -13.54
CA TRP A 279 -23.63 -13.85 -14.05
C TRP A 279 -24.25 -12.85 -13.09
N HIS A 280 -24.87 -11.82 -13.65
CA HIS A 280 -25.73 -10.89 -12.94
C HIS A 280 -27.16 -11.02 -13.45
N ILE A 281 -28.15 -10.79 -12.59
CA ILE A 281 -29.57 -10.75 -12.94
C ILE A 281 -30.12 -9.35 -12.68
N ALA A 282 -31.07 -8.89 -13.51
CA ALA A 282 -31.79 -7.66 -13.24
C ALA A 282 -33.15 -7.97 -12.61
N GLU A 283 -33.39 -7.42 -11.42
CA GLU A 283 -34.63 -7.58 -10.66
C GLU A 283 -35.06 -6.19 -10.15
N ASN A 284 -36.31 -5.79 -10.40
CA ASN A 284 -36.86 -4.49 -9.97
C ASN A 284 -35.99 -3.25 -10.34
N GLY A 285 -35.29 -3.30 -11.48
CA GLY A 285 -34.41 -2.21 -11.93
C GLY A 285 -33.04 -2.17 -11.25
N ALA A 286 -32.76 -3.11 -10.35
CA ALA A 286 -31.46 -3.30 -9.72
C ALA A 286 -30.74 -4.53 -10.27
N SER A 287 -29.41 -4.49 -10.29
CA SER A 287 -28.57 -5.60 -10.69
C SER A 287 -28.13 -6.39 -9.46
N HIS A 288 -28.36 -7.71 -9.46
CA HIS A 288 -27.99 -8.63 -8.39
C HIS A 288 -26.96 -9.65 -8.90
N GLY A 289 -26.00 -10.04 -8.05
CA GLY A 289 -24.92 -10.97 -8.38
C GLY A 289 -23.58 -10.57 -7.73
N PRO A 290 -22.45 -11.20 -8.11
CA PRO A 290 -22.31 -12.23 -9.14
C PRO A 290 -22.80 -13.62 -8.70
N TYR A 291 -23.38 -14.37 -9.64
CA TYR A 291 -23.83 -15.75 -9.48
C TYR A 291 -23.02 -16.69 -10.38
N SER A 292 -22.73 -17.90 -9.90
CA SER A 292 -22.25 -19.00 -10.74
C SER A 292 -23.42 -19.65 -11.50
N LYS A 293 -23.14 -20.40 -12.56
CA LYS A 293 -24.16 -21.18 -13.28
C LYS A 293 -24.91 -22.16 -12.36
N ALA A 294 -24.22 -22.75 -11.38
CA ALA A 294 -24.85 -23.63 -10.38
C ALA A 294 -25.85 -22.89 -9.48
N ASN A 295 -25.55 -21.65 -9.10
CA ASN A 295 -26.49 -20.82 -8.34
C ASN A 295 -27.71 -20.46 -9.19
N LEU A 296 -27.51 -20.08 -10.45
CA LEU A 296 -28.61 -19.82 -11.39
C LEU A 296 -29.47 -21.06 -11.64
N GLY A 297 -28.89 -22.26 -11.66
CA GLY A 297 -29.65 -23.52 -11.77
C GLY A 297 -30.57 -23.79 -10.59
N ARG A 298 -30.12 -23.48 -9.36
CA ARG A 298 -30.97 -23.53 -8.16
C ARG A 298 -32.11 -22.51 -8.25
N MET A 299 -31.79 -21.28 -8.66
CA MET A 299 -32.78 -20.21 -8.87
C MET A 299 -33.81 -20.55 -9.96
N ALA A 300 -33.39 -21.28 -11.01
CA ALA A 300 -34.30 -21.77 -12.04
C ALA A 300 -35.25 -22.85 -11.51
N THR A 301 -34.80 -23.64 -10.53
CA THR A 301 -35.59 -24.72 -9.92
C THR A 301 -36.57 -24.19 -8.86
N ASP A 302 -36.16 -23.20 -8.07
CA ASP A 302 -37.01 -22.57 -7.04
C ASP A 302 -37.95 -21.47 -7.60
N GLY A 303 -37.80 -21.13 -8.88
CA GLY A 303 -38.66 -20.19 -9.60
C GLY A 303 -38.25 -18.72 -9.49
N SER A 304 -37.16 -18.40 -8.77
CA SER A 304 -36.62 -17.04 -8.66
C SER A 304 -35.90 -16.58 -9.95
N LEU A 305 -35.49 -17.50 -10.81
CA LEU A 305 -35.00 -17.22 -12.17
C LEU A 305 -35.92 -17.87 -13.21
N THR A 306 -36.36 -17.09 -14.18
CA THR A 306 -37.21 -17.57 -15.29
C THR A 306 -36.50 -17.39 -16.63
N ARG A 307 -37.02 -18.01 -17.70
CA ARG A 307 -36.50 -17.81 -19.06
C ARG A 307 -36.51 -16.34 -19.51
N ALA A 308 -37.43 -15.55 -18.97
CA ALA A 308 -37.57 -14.12 -19.27
C ALA A 308 -36.70 -13.21 -18.39
N SER A 309 -36.09 -13.73 -17.32
CA SER A 309 -35.23 -12.96 -16.44
C SER A 309 -34.03 -12.41 -17.21
N LEU A 310 -33.76 -11.12 -17.07
CA LEU A 310 -32.64 -10.46 -17.74
C LEU A 310 -31.33 -10.80 -17.03
N VAL A 311 -30.37 -11.31 -17.78
CA VAL A 311 -29.04 -11.73 -17.32
C VAL A 311 -27.94 -10.99 -18.08
N TRP A 312 -26.80 -10.79 -17.42
CA TRP A 312 -25.60 -10.21 -18.01
C TRP A 312 -24.34 -10.91 -17.50
N THR A 313 -23.33 -11.03 -18.35
CA THR A 313 -21.99 -11.52 -18.00
C THR A 313 -20.93 -10.68 -18.73
N PRO A 314 -19.71 -10.52 -18.21
CA PRO A 314 -18.64 -9.79 -18.90
C PRO A 314 -18.41 -10.33 -20.32
N GLY A 315 -18.43 -9.44 -21.31
CA GLY A 315 -18.30 -9.81 -22.74
C GLY A 315 -19.63 -10.00 -23.47
N GLN A 316 -20.77 -9.97 -22.77
CA GLN A 316 -22.10 -9.98 -23.38
C GLN A 316 -22.55 -8.55 -23.76
N GLU A 317 -23.10 -8.40 -24.97
CA GLU A 317 -23.78 -7.16 -25.38
C GLU A 317 -25.10 -6.98 -24.63
N GLY A 318 -25.07 -6.13 -23.61
CA GLY A 318 -26.25 -5.73 -22.85
C GLY A 318 -26.94 -6.88 -22.09
N TRP A 319 -28.03 -6.55 -21.42
CA TRP A 319 -28.88 -7.52 -20.72
C TRP A 319 -29.67 -8.34 -21.73
N LYS A 320 -29.64 -9.67 -21.58
CA LYS A 320 -30.40 -10.59 -22.44
C LYS A 320 -31.30 -11.49 -21.60
N PRO A 321 -32.45 -11.95 -22.11
CA PRO A 321 -33.25 -12.95 -21.42
C PRO A 321 -32.47 -14.25 -21.20
N ALA A 322 -32.58 -14.87 -20.03
CA ALA A 322 -31.85 -16.08 -19.65
C ALA A 322 -32.10 -17.26 -20.60
N GLY A 323 -33.27 -17.34 -21.24
CA GLY A 323 -33.59 -18.34 -22.25
C GLY A 323 -32.91 -18.14 -23.61
N GLU A 324 -32.44 -16.93 -23.93
CA GLU A 324 -31.73 -16.61 -25.18
C GLU A 324 -30.21 -16.82 -25.06
N VAL A 325 -29.71 -16.91 -23.84
CA VAL A 325 -28.31 -17.25 -23.56
C VAL A 325 -28.14 -18.77 -23.66
N ALA A 326 -27.46 -19.24 -24.72
CA ALA A 326 -27.29 -20.67 -25.00
C ALA A 326 -26.74 -21.46 -23.81
N GLU A 327 -25.85 -20.86 -23.02
CA GLU A 327 -25.26 -21.49 -21.82
C GLU A 327 -26.30 -21.71 -20.70
N LEU A 328 -27.27 -20.80 -20.55
CA LEU A 328 -28.27 -20.82 -19.47
C LEU A 328 -29.61 -21.44 -19.91
N ALA A 329 -29.89 -21.52 -21.22
CA ALA A 329 -31.10 -22.13 -21.74
C ALA A 329 -31.33 -23.58 -21.25
N GLN A 330 -30.23 -24.32 -21.03
CA GLN A 330 -30.22 -25.69 -20.49
C GLN A 330 -30.74 -25.79 -19.05
N LEU A 331 -30.72 -24.71 -18.28
CA LEU A 331 -31.23 -24.68 -16.90
C LEU A 331 -32.75 -24.79 -16.83
N PHE A 332 -33.44 -24.48 -17.94
CA PHE A 332 -34.90 -24.43 -18.01
C PHE A 332 -35.53 -25.61 -18.77
N THR A 333 -34.75 -26.65 -19.06
CA THR A 333 -35.23 -27.88 -19.72
C THR A 333 -35.26 -29.02 -18.71
N VAL A 334 -36.42 -29.30 -18.13
CA VAL A 334 -36.64 -30.54 -17.39
C VAL A 334 -37.94 -31.17 -17.83
N LEU A 335 -37.83 -32.31 -18.49
CA LEU A 335 -38.49 -33.57 -18.10
C LEU A 335 -37.70 -34.72 -18.77
N PRO A 336 -37.12 -35.67 -18.03
CA PRO A 336 -36.63 -36.92 -18.60
C PRO A 336 -37.81 -37.73 -19.18
N PRO A 337 -37.62 -38.47 -20.30
CA PRO A 337 -38.69 -39.29 -20.87
C PRO A 337 -39.17 -40.33 -19.85
N PRO A 338 -40.48 -40.66 -19.82
CA PRO A 338 -41.03 -41.61 -18.86
C PRO A 338 -40.35 -42.98 -19.02
N PRO A 339 -40.06 -43.68 -17.91
CA PRO A 339 -39.44 -45.00 -17.96
C PRO A 339 -40.36 -46.00 -18.70
N PRO A 340 -39.80 -46.95 -19.46
CA PRO A 340 -40.58 -47.93 -20.19
C PRO A 340 -41.46 -48.77 -19.25
N PRO A 341 -42.67 -49.18 -19.69
CA PRO A 341 -43.59 -49.95 -18.87
C PRO A 341 -42.95 -51.27 -18.45
N ALA A 342 -43.15 -51.65 -17.18
CA ALA A 342 -42.70 -52.91 -16.64
C ALA A 342 -43.36 -54.07 -17.41
N GLY A 343 -42.54 -54.83 -18.13
CA GLY A 343 -42.91 -56.13 -18.71
C GLY A 343 -42.61 -57.27 -17.75
#